data_AF-A0A2T4MRE0-F1
#
_entry.id   AF-A0A2T4MRE0-F1
#
_cell.length_a   1.000
_cell.length_b   1.000
_cell.length_c   1.000
_cell.angle_alpha   90.00
_cell.angle_beta   90.00
_cell.angle_gamma   90.00
#
_symmetry.space_group_name_H-M   'P 1'
#
loop_
_entity.id
_entity.type
_entity.pdbx_description
1 polymer ?
#
loop_
_entity_poly.entity_id
_entity_poly.type
_entity_poly.pdbx_seq_one_letter_code
_entity_poly.pdbx_strand_id
1 'polypeptide(L)'
;MIKDKLIELIEAELVKADASASDAEFHKHMYAIHTLTSLYSHSDSQSSAPSLQRKQGEQATVSHASSSAKTVTDEEIRLMGGKVPSQASHASHTPSNPRMITDDALGNGESLFDF
;
A
#
# COMPACT_ATOMS: atom_id res chain seq x y z
N MET A 1 -19.71 20.40 15.59
CA MET A 1 -20.09 20.21 14.18
C MET A 1 -19.40 19.03 13.52
N ILE A 2 -18.06 18.98 13.40
CA ILE A 2 -17.39 17.84 12.74
C ILE A 2 -17.47 16.55 13.60
N LYS A 3 -17.29 16.68 14.92
CA LYS A 3 -17.46 15.57 15.88
C LYS A 3 -18.86 14.97 15.85
N ASP A 4 -19.90 15.81 15.85
CA ASP A 4 -21.30 15.35 15.87
C ASP A 4 -21.64 14.55 14.60
N LYS A 5 -21.18 15.03 13.42
CA LYS A 5 -21.35 14.32 12.15
C LYS A 5 -20.59 12.98 12.11
N LEU A 6 -19.42 12.91 12.75
CA LEU A 6 -18.67 11.66 12.86
C LEU A 6 -19.41 10.64 13.73
N ILE A 7 -19.96 11.10 14.85
CA ILE A 7 -20.74 10.25 15.76
C ILE A 7 -21.96 9.69 15.01
N GLU A 8 -22.70 10.53 14.30
CA GLU A 8 -23.86 10.11 13.48
C GLU A 8 -23.47 9.04 12.44
N LEU A 9 -22.32 9.19 11.77
CA LEU A 9 -21.82 8.19 10.83
C LEU A 9 -21.45 6.87 11.51
N ILE A 10 -20.82 6.91 12.69
CA ILE A 10 -20.46 5.72 13.44
C ILE A 10 -21.72 5.00 13.93
N GLU A 11 -22.72 5.72 14.43
CA GLU A 11 -24.00 5.15 14.85
C GLU A 11 -24.71 4.44 13.69
N ALA A 12 -24.78 5.10 12.53
CA ALA A 12 -25.37 4.49 11.34
C ALA A 12 -24.64 3.21 10.91
N GLU A 13 -23.31 3.19 11.01
CA GLU A 13 -22.51 2.02 10.63
C GLU A 13 -22.61 0.88 11.64
N LEU A 14 -22.78 1.19 12.93
CA LEU A 14 -23.07 0.20 13.98
C LEU A 14 -24.43 -0.48 13.76
N VAL A 15 -25.45 0.29 13.38
CA VAL A 15 -26.77 -0.27 13.04
C VAL A 15 -26.68 -1.22 11.85
N LYS A 16 -25.89 -0.89 10.82
CA LYS A 16 -25.66 -1.78 9.67
C LYS A 16 -24.87 -3.03 10.05
N ALA A 17 -23.87 -2.88 10.92
CA ALA A 17 -23.12 -4.02 11.44
C ALA A 17 -24.04 -4.99 12.20
N ASP A 18 -24.94 -4.48 13.04
CA ASP A 18 -25.91 -5.32 13.77
C ASP A 18 -26.91 -6.01 12.84
N ALA A 19 -27.34 -5.33 11.77
CA ALA A 19 -28.24 -5.88 10.76
C ALA A 19 -27.57 -6.84 9.76
N SER A 20 -26.24 -6.96 9.78
CA SER A 20 -25.51 -7.71 8.76
C SER A 20 -25.72 -9.22 8.91
N ALA A 21 -25.99 -9.89 7.79
CA ALA A 21 -26.35 -11.31 7.77
C ALA A 21 -25.14 -12.24 7.67
N SER A 22 -23.97 -11.70 7.32
CA SER A 22 -22.74 -12.46 7.12
C SER A 22 -21.56 -11.86 7.86
N ASP A 23 -20.67 -12.73 8.32
CA ASP A 23 -19.45 -12.35 9.03
C ASP A 23 -18.55 -11.43 8.18
N ALA A 24 -18.49 -11.65 6.87
CA ALA A 24 -17.72 -10.80 5.96
C ALA A 24 -18.27 -9.36 5.89
N GLU A 25 -19.58 -9.21 5.89
CA GLU A 25 -20.25 -7.90 5.86
C GLU A 25 -20.11 -7.18 7.20
N PHE A 26 -20.25 -7.90 8.32
CA PHE A 26 -19.95 -7.40 9.65
C PHE A 26 -18.52 -6.83 9.75
N HIS A 27 -17.51 -7.60 9.32
CA HIS A 27 -16.11 -7.17 9.33
C HIS A 27 -15.87 -5.92 8.47
N LYS A 28 -16.58 -5.79 7.34
CA LYS A 28 -16.50 -4.60 6.48
C LYS A 28 -17.02 -3.35 7.22
N HIS A 29 -18.16 -3.46 7.91
CA HIS A 29 -18.70 -2.35 8.71
C HIS A 29 -17.78 -2.01 9.89
N MET A 30 -17.23 -3.01 10.58
CA MET A 30 -16.27 -2.77 11.66
C MET A 30 -14.98 -2.08 11.18
N TYR A 31 -14.47 -2.47 10.00
CA TYR A 31 -13.32 -1.82 9.39
C TYR A 31 -13.61 -0.35 9.01
N ALA A 32 -14.82 -0.06 8.51
CA ALA A 32 -15.26 1.30 8.21
C ALA A 32 -15.28 2.18 9.48
N ILE A 33 -15.80 1.67 10.59
CA ILE A 33 -15.78 2.36 11.89
C ILE A 33 -14.34 2.62 12.36
N HIS A 34 -13.46 1.61 12.26
CA HIS A 34 -12.05 1.75 12.62
C HIS A 34 -11.36 2.84 11.78
N THR A 35 -11.59 2.88 10.47
CA THR A 35 -11.00 3.91 9.59
C THR A 35 -11.54 5.30 9.88
N LEU A 36 -12.85 5.47 10.07
CA LEU A 36 -13.46 6.75 10.45
C LEU A 36 -12.89 7.29 11.77
N THR A 37 -12.75 6.42 12.76
CA THR A 37 -12.19 6.76 14.08
C THR A 37 -10.71 7.11 13.99
N SER A 38 -9.95 6.33 13.21
CA SER A 38 -8.52 6.57 12.99
C SER A 38 -8.28 7.93 12.33
N LEU A 39 -8.99 8.27 11.25
CA LEU A 39 -8.87 9.56 10.57
C LEU A 39 -9.13 10.74 11.51
N TYR A 40 -10.09 10.59 12.42
CA TYR A 40 -10.41 11.62 13.40
C TYR A 40 -9.35 11.73 14.51
N SER A 41 -8.83 10.62 15.03
CA SER A 41 -7.75 10.61 16.03
C SER A 41 -6.47 11.29 15.51
N HIS A 42 -6.15 11.11 14.22
CA HIS A 42 -5.03 11.79 13.58
C HIS A 42 -5.26 13.29 13.38
N SER A 43 -6.51 13.75 13.40
CA SER A 43 -6.87 15.17 13.26
C SER A 43 -6.74 15.94 14.59
N ASP A 44 -7.00 15.30 15.73
CA ASP A 44 -6.80 15.89 17.07
C ASP A 44 -5.32 15.81 17.53
N SER A 45 -4.47 15.02 16.85
CA SER A 45 -3.05 14.81 17.18
C SER A 45 -2.08 15.78 16.48
N GLN A 46 -2.49 17.03 16.22
CA GLN A 46 -1.54 18.12 15.90
C GLN A 46 -0.82 18.64 17.15
N SER A 47 -0.18 17.76 17.90
CA SER A 47 0.97 18.10 18.74
C SER A 47 1.68 16.80 19.09
N SER A 48 2.94 16.68 18.68
CA SER A 48 3.81 15.50 18.82
C SER A 48 3.66 14.47 17.71
N ALA A 49 4.01 14.88 16.48
CA ALA A 49 4.63 13.93 15.57
C ALA A 49 5.78 13.24 16.32
N PRO A 50 5.90 11.90 16.31
CA PRO A 50 7.15 11.28 16.70
C PRO A 50 8.20 11.78 15.70
N SER A 51 9.11 12.60 16.21
CA SER A 51 10.32 13.01 15.53
C SER A 51 11.07 11.72 15.14
N LEU A 52 10.87 11.27 13.92
CA LEU A 52 11.82 10.40 13.24
C LEU A 52 13.07 11.26 13.03
N GLN A 53 13.98 11.22 14.01
CA GLN A 53 15.34 11.70 13.88
C GLN A 53 16.00 10.92 12.75
N ARG A 54 15.84 11.43 11.52
CA ARG A 54 16.75 11.16 10.42
C ARG A 54 18.09 11.78 10.80
N LYS A 55 18.92 11.01 11.50
CA LYS A 55 20.36 11.26 11.52
C LYS A 55 20.84 11.15 10.07
N GLN A 56 21.23 12.28 9.50
CA GLN A 56 22.00 12.32 8.27
C GLN A 56 23.32 11.58 8.49
N GLY A 57 23.69 10.76 7.51
CA GLY A 57 25.06 10.28 7.32
C GLY A 57 25.34 8.90 7.89
N GLU A 58 24.95 7.85 7.16
CA GLU A 58 25.86 6.78 6.74
C GLU A 58 25.11 5.84 5.79
N GLN A 59 25.71 5.56 4.64
CA GLN A 59 25.19 4.61 3.66
C GLN A 59 25.06 3.24 4.34
N ALA A 60 23.84 2.79 4.55
CA ALA A 60 23.55 1.44 5.02
C ALA A 60 22.53 0.80 4.09
N THR A 61 22.94 -0.35 3.57
CA THR A 61 22.23 -1.26 2.68
C THR A 61 20.84 -1.60 3.22
N VAL A 62 19.85 -1.63 2.32
CA VAL A 62 18.47 -2.02 2.64
C VAL A 62 18.45 -3.51 2.94
N SER A 63 18.60 -3.87 4.22
CA SER A 63 18.24 -5.19 4.72
C SER A 63 16.73 -5.33 4.68
N HIS A 64 16.26 -6.25 3.82
CA HIS A 64 14.88 -6.70 3.77
C HIS A 64 14.43 -7.17 5.17
N ALA A 65 13.42 -6.50 5.72
CA ALA A 65 12.66 -7.02 6.84
C ALA A 65 11.87 -8.23 6.32
N SER A 66 12.29 -9.42 6.74
CA SER A 66 11.65 -10.70 6.49
C SER A 66 10.30 -10.81 7.20
N SER A 67 9.24 -10.28 6.58
CA SER A 67 7.96 -10.98 6.67
C SER A 67 8.14 -12.30 5.92
N SER A 68 7.76 -13.43 6.51
CA SER A 68 7.82 -14.77 5.91
C SER A 68 7.04 -14.81 4.59
N ALA A 69 7.68 -14.35 3.52
CA ALA A 69 7.19 -14.38 2.17
C ALA A 69 7.73 -15.67 1.57
N LYS A 70 6.81 -16.54 1.14
CA LYS A 70 7.10 -17.71 0.34
C LYS A 70 8.00 -17.26 -0.82
N THR A 71 9.26 -17.67 -0.80
CA THR A 71 10.22 -17.33 -1.85
C THR A 71 9.79 -18.04 -3.13
N VAL A 72 9.19 -17.30 -4.06
CA VAL A 72 8.86 -17.77 -5.40
C VAL A 72 10.17 -18.13 -6.10
N THR A 73 10.28 -19.36 -6.61
CA THR A 73 11.48 -19.81 -7.31
C THR A 73 11.49 -19.29 -8.75
N ASP A 74 12.67 -19.15 -9.34
CA ASP A 74 12.83 -18.78 -10.75
C ASP A 74 12.06 -19.72 -11.70
N GLU A 75 11.96 -20.99 -11.35
CA GLU A 75 11.18 -21.97 -12.09
C GLU A 75 9.68 -21.67 -12.01
N GLU A 76 9.17 -21.31 -10.83
CA GLU A 76 7.77 -20.90 -10.65
C GLU A 76 7.45 -19.66 -11.49
N ILE A 77 8.37 -18.68 -11.55
CA ILE A 77 8.21 -17.48 -12.40
C ILE A 77 8.06 -17.87 -13.88
N ARG A 78 8.86 -18.83 -14.37
CA ARG A 78 8.78 -19.31 -15.76
C ARG A 78 7.46 -20.03 -16.04
N LEU A 79 6.99 -20.86 -15.10
CA LEU A 79 5.72 -21.58 -15.22
C LEU A 79 4.51 -20.63 -15.31
N MET A 80 4.60 -19.46 -14.67
CA MET A 80 3.57 -18.41 -14.77
C MET A 80 3.73 -17.51 -16.02
N GLY A 81 4.65 -17.83 -16.93
CA GLY A 81 4.91 -17.04 -18.13
C GLY A 81 5.79 -15.80 -17.90
N GLY A 82 6.40 -15.66 -16.72
CA GLY A 82 7.36 -14.61 -16.41
C GLY A 82 8.75 -14.89 -17.00
N LYS A 83 9.48 -13.83 -17.37
CA LYS A 83 10.88 -13.95 -17.84
C LYS A 83 11.85 -13.78 -16.68
N VAL A 84 12.70 -14.79 -16.45
CA VAL A 84 13.78 -14.72 -15.45
C VAL A 84 15.08 -14.30 -16.13
N PRO A 85 15.78 -13.26 -15.66
CA PRO A 85 17.04 -12.84 -16.24
C PRO A 85 18.12 -13.90 -15.98
N SER A 86 18.65 -14.50 -17.05
CA SER A 86 19.83 -15.37 -16.95
C SER A 86 21.05 -14.51 -16.62
N GLN A 87 21.72 -14.79 -15.51
CA GLN A 87 23.00 -14.15 -15.19
C GLN A 87 24.05 -14.48 -16.27
N ALA A 88 24.21 -13.56 -17.24
CA ALA A 88 25.42 -13.37 -18.04
C ALA A 88 25.25 -12.13 -18.93
N SER A 89 25.39 -10.93 -18.36
CA SER A 89 26.14 -9.80 -18.96
C SER A 89 25.91 -8.53 -18.15
N HIS A 90 26.96 -8.12 -17.41
CA HIS A 90 27.18 -6.72 -17.12
C HIS A 90 27.45 -6.00 -18.44
N ALA A 91 26.49 -5.26 -19.00
CA ALA A 91 26.77 -4.13 -19.90
C ALA A 91 25.50 -3.33 -20.17
N SER A 92 25.67 -2.01 -20.11
CA SER A 92 24.78 -0.95 -20.61
C SER A 92 23.44 -0.77 -19.90
N HIS A 93 23.36 0.34 -19.16
CA HIS A 93 22.14 1.12 -18.98
C HIS A 93 21.39 1.20 -20.31
N THR A 94 20.40 0.34 -20.46
CA THR A 94 19.26 0.60 -21.34
C THR A 94 18.07 0.56 -20.41
N PRO A 95 17.44 1.71 -20.09
CA PRO A 95 16.17 1.69 -19.40
C PRO A 95 15.15 1.17 -20.41
N SER A 96 15.08 -0.15 -20.57
CA SER A 96 13.93 -0.78 -21.20
C SER A 96 12.78 -0.69 -20.20
N ASN A 97 12.32 0.53 -19.92
CA ASN A 97 11.07 0.79 -19.22
C ASN A 97 10.00 0.00 -19.99
N PRO A 98 9.44 -1.08 -19.43
CA PRO A 98 8.40 -1.84 -20.12
C PRO A 98 7.14 -0.98 -20.06
N ARG A 99 7.04 0.00 -20.97
CA ARG A 99 5.93 0.95 -21.01
C ARG A 99 4.71 0.22 -21.55
N MET A 100 3.76 -0.04 -20.66
CA MET A 100 2.50 -0.70 -20.96
C MET A 100 1.44 0.40 -21.13
N ILE A 101 0.80 0.44 -22.29
CA ILE A 101 -0.30 1.36 -22.61
C ILE A 101 -1.54 0.51 -22.90
N THR A 102 -2.66 0.85 -22.28
CA THR A 102 -3.98 0.25 -22.49
C THR A 102 -4.78 1.03 -23.55
N ASP A 103 -5.86 0.45 -24.08
CA ASP A 103 -6.69 1.00 -25.18
C ASP A 103 -7.34 2.37 -24.86
N ASP A 104 -7.47 2.69 -23.58
CA ASP A 104 -7.92 3.98 -23.05
C ASP A 104 -6.80 5.04 -22.93
N ALA A 105 -5.63 4.76 -23.52
CA ALA A 105 -4.42 5.56 -23.44
C ALA A 105 -3.89 5.78 -22.01
N LEU A 106 -4.38 5.02 -21.03
CA LEU A 106 -3.78 4.93 -19.71
C LEU A 106 -2.59 3.96 -19.78
N GLY A 107 -1.56 4.19 -18.99
CA GLY A 107 -0.38 3.35 -19.02
C GLY A 107 0.49 3.64 -17.81
N ASN A 108 1.58 2.89 -17.65
CA ASN A 108 2.48 3.04 -16.50
C ASN A 108 3.37 4.30 -16.53
N GLY A 109 2.98 5.34 -17.29
CA GLY A 109 3.47 6.72 -17.21
C GLY A 109 4.95 6.93 -17.53
N GLU A 110 5.32 8.15 -17.93
CA GLU A 110 6.71 8.60 -17.81
C GLU A 110 6.99 8.87 -16.33
N SER A 111 8.13 8.42 -15.80
CA SER A 111 8.49 8.63 -14.40
C SER A 111 8.71 10.12 -14.14
N LEU A 112 7.92 10.71 -13.25
CA LEU A 112 8.09 12.10 -12.77
C LEU A 112 9.36 12.29 -11.91
N PHE A 113 10.14 11.24 -11.70
CA PHE A 113 11.35 11.24 -10.88
C PHE A 113 12.62 10.93 -11.70
N ASP A 114 12.60 11.17 -13.01
CA ASP A 114 13.81 11.19 -13.84
C ASP A 114 14.42 12.60 -13.75
N PHE A 115 15.38 12.80 -12.84
CA PHE A 115 16.14 14.05 -12.68
C PHE A 115 17.56 13.88 -13.23
#